data_AF-A0A3D0SMR0-F1
#
_entry.id   AF-A0A3D0SMR0-F1
#
_cell.length_a   1.000
_cell.length_b   1.000
_cell.length_c   1.000
_cell.angle_alpha   90.00
_cell.angle_beta   90.00
_cell.angle_gamma   90.00
#
_symmetry.space_group_name_H-M   'P 1'
#
loop_
_entity.id
_entity.type
_entity.pdbx_description
1 polymer ?
#
loop_
_entity_poly.entity_id
_entity_poly.type
_entity_poly.pdbx_seq_one_letter_code
_entity_poly.pdbx_strand_id
1 'polypeptide(L)' 'ILPWLTVHRPRRQAEQQNSAALTVITGKRFRHLPVVEDGKLIGVVSIGDLVKAKLEATAQEAQALREYITT' A
#
# COMPACT_ATOMS: atom_id res chain seq x y z
N ILE A 1 13.29 9.59 -9.86
CA ILE A 1 13.14 8.39 -8.99
C ILE A 1 11.65 8.22 -8.70
N LEU A 2 11.10 7.01 -8.77
CA LEU A 2 9.63 6.83 -8.71
C LEU A 2 9.08 7.34 -7.34
N PRO A 3 8.06 8.22 -7.31
CA PRO A 3 7.64 8.92 -6.08
C PRO A 3 7.15 8.04 -4.93
N TRP A 4 6.78 6.79 -5.22
CA TRP A 4 6.29 5.84 -4.22
C TRP A 4 7.41 5.16 -3.43
N LEU A 5 8.68 5.27 -3.84
CA LEU A 5 9.78 4.70 -3.06
C LEU A 5 9.93 5.40 -1.70
N THR A 6 9.44 6.63 -1.51
CA THR A 6 9.64 7.42 -0.28
C THR A 6 8.56 7.19 0.78
N VAL A 7 8.98 6.60 1.90
CA VAL A 7 8.22 6.48 3.17
C VAL A 7 8.14 7.84 3.81
N HIS A 8 6.93 8.30 4.13
CA HIS A 8 6.50 9.47 4.91
C HIS A 8 5.05 9.74 4.43
N ARG A 9 4.03 9.02 4.96
CA ARG A 9 2.70 9.02 4.31
C ARG A 9 1.47 9.00 5.25
N PRO A 10 0.49 9.91 5.04
CA PRO A 10 -0.86 9.80 5.60
C PRO A 10 -1.72 8.75 4.85
N ARG A 11 -2.74 8.18 5.53
CA ARG A 11 -3.53 7.01 5.07
C ARG A 11 -4.04 7.08 3.63
N ARG A 12 -4.67 8.19 3.21
CA ARG A 12 -5.16 8.33 1.81
C ARG A 12 -4.06 8.25 0.76
N GLN A 13 -2.87 8.76 1.07
CA GLN A 13 -1.75 8.68 0.13
C GLN A 13 -1.18 7.26 0.04
N ALA A 14 -1.23 6.51 1.14
CA ALA A 14 -0.80 5.11 1.17
C ALA A 14 -1.66 4.23 0.24
N GLU A 15 -2.98 4.43 0.20
CA GLU A 15 -3.88 3.66 -0.69
C GLU A 15 -3.58 3.92 -2.18
N GLN A 16 -3.42 5.19 -2.55
CA GLN A 16 -3.13 5.58 -3.94
C GLN A 16 -1.75 5.08 -4.38
N GLN A 17 -0.79 5.05 -3.47
CA GLN A 17 0.53 4.45 -3.71
C GLN A 17 0.50 2.93 -3.78
N ASN A 18 -0.28 2.25 -2.93
CA ASN A 18 -0.44 0.80 -3.00
C ASN A 18 -1.01 0.39 -4.36
N SER A 19 -2.00 1.14 -4.86
CA SER A 19 -2.53 0.95 -6.21
C SER A 19 -1.45 1.16 -7.28
N ALA A 20 -0.68 2.24 -7.22
CA ALA A 20 0.40 2.49 -8.17
C ALA A 20 1.52 1.43 -8.11
N ALA A 21 1.88 0.98 -6.91
CA ALA A 21 2.87 -0.06 -6.67
C ALA A 21 2.42 -1.41 -7.26
N LEU A 22 1.15 -1.78 -7.08
CA LEU A 22 0.55 -2.97 -7.70
C LEU A 22 0.59 -2.91 -9.23
N THR A 23 0.31 -1.74 -9.83
CA THR A 23 0.42 -1.55 -11.28
C THR A 23 1.85 -1.75 -11.79
N VAL A 24 2.85 -1.27 -11.05
CA VAL A 24 4.27 -1.43 -11.44
C VAL A 24 4.71 -2.88 -11.33
N ILE A 25 4.41 -3.55 -10.22
CA ILE A 25 4.75 -4.97 -9.98
C ILE A 25 4.13 -5.85 -11.06
N THR A 26 2.84 -5.69 -11.33
CA THR A 26 2.12 -6.52 -12.31
C THR A 26 2.56 -6.20 -13.74
N GLY A 27 2.67 -4.91 -14.09
CA GLY A 27 3.07 -4.47 -15.43
C GLY A 27 4.51 -4.82 -15.81
N LYS A 28 5.43 -4.89 -14.82
CA LYS A 28 6.85 -5.19 -15.05
C LYS A 28 7.29 -6.57 -14.55
N ARG A 29 6.36 -7.39 -14.07
CA ARG A 29 6.62 -8.72 -13.47
C ARG A 29 7.66 -8.70 -12.35
N PHE A 30 7.73 -7.61 -11.60
CA PHE A 30 8.55 -7.56 -10.39
C PHE A 30 7.82 -8.26 -9.25
N ARG A 31 8.56 -8.90 -8.34
CA ARG A 31 7.98 -9.54 -7.14
C ARG A 31 8.09 -8.68 -5.88
N HIS A 32 9.05 -7.75 -5.88
CA HIS A 32 9.33 -6.86 -4.77
C HIS A 32 9.65 -5.47 -5.31
N LEU A 33 9.36 -4.46 -4.49
CA LEU A 33 9.73 -3.08 -4.72
C LEU A 33 10.59 -2.56 -3.56
N PRO A 34 11.67 -1.82 -3.84
CA PRO A 34 12.48 -1.21 -2.79
C PRO A 34 11.74 -0.05 -2.12
N VAL A 35 11.97 0.10 -0.83
CA VAL A 35 11.43 1.19 0.00
C VAL A 35 12.62 2.04 0.45
N VAL A 36 12.63 3.33 0.08
CA VAL A 36 13.75 4.25 0.22
C VAL A 36 13.34 5.51 0.95
N GLU A 37 13.91 5.79 2.11
CA GLU A 37 13.67 7.03 2.87
C GLU A 37 14.96 7.84 2.92
N ASP A 38 14.88 9.15 2.65
CA ASP A 38 16.04 10.06 2.61
C ASP A 38 17.22 9.53 1.77
N GLY A 39 16.90 8.90 0.64
CA GLY A 39 17.88 8.32 -0.27
C GLY A 39 18.51 7.01 0.22
N LYS A 40 18.12 6.49 1.38
CA LYS A 40 18.59 5.21 1.93
C LYS A 40 17.56 4.11 1.71
N LEU A 41 18.01 2.95 1.26
CA LEU A 41 17.17 1.75 1.20
C LEU A 41 16.87 1.28 2.62
N ILE A 42 15.60 1.32 3.02
CA ILE A 42 15.14 0.93 4.36
C ILE A 42 14.35 -0.39 4.35
N GLY A 43 14.02 -0.93 3.19
CA GLY A 43 13.35 -2.22 3.10
C GLY A 43 12.87 -2.58 1.71
N VAL A 44 12.06 -3.64 1.65
CA VAL A 44 11.39 -4.10 0.44
C VAL A 44 9.93 -4.43 0.75
N VAL A 45 9.05 -4.24 -0.22
CA VAL A 45 7.64 -4.62 -0.14
C VAL A 45 7.33 -5.60 -1.27
N SER A 46 6.65 -6.70 -0.97
CA SER A 46 6.21 -7.69 -1.95
C SER A 46 4.80 -7.38 -2.47
N ILE A 47 4.41 -8.05 -3.57
CA ILE A 47 3.01 -8.03 -4.01
C ILE A 47 2.06 -8.55 -2.93
N GLY A 48 2.48 -9.54 -2.14
CA GLY A 48 1.68 -10.14 -1.07
C GLY A 48 1.37 -9.12 0.03
N ASP A 49 2.34 -8.28 0.38
CA ASP A 49 2.18 -7.22 1.37
C ASP A 49 1.16 -6.17 0.90
N LEU A 50 1.23 -5.78 -0.38
CA LEU A 50 0.28 -4.83 -0.96
C LEU A 50 -1.15 -5.39 -1.03
N VAL A 51 -1.30 -6.67 -1.37
CA VAL A 51 -2.60 -7.36 -1.39
C VAL A 51 -3.17 -7.45 0.02
N LYS A 52 -2.36 -7.85 1.00
CA LYS A 52 -2.76 -7.92 2.41
C LYS A 52 -3.25 -6.57 2.93
N ALA A 53 -2.48 -5.50 2.69
CA ALA A 53 -2.86 -4.16 3.12
C ALA A 53 -4.19 -3.70 2.50
N LYS A 54 -4.45 -4.06 1.23
CA LYS A 54 -5.72 -3.74 0.57
C LYS A 54 -6.90 -4.49 1.19
N LEU A 55 -6.74 -5.78 1.49
CA LEU A 55 -7.79 -6.58 2.14
C LEU A 55 -8.12 -6.05 3.55
N GLU A 56 -7.10 -5.69 4.33
CA GLU A 56 -7.27 -5.11 5.66
C GLU A 56 -8.02 -3.77 5.62
N ALA A 57 -7.69 -2.89 4.66
CA ALA A 57 -8.41 -1.63 4.46
C ALA A 57 -9.89 -1.86 4.14
N THR A 58 -10.21 -2.76 3.21
CA THR A 58 -11.60 -3.10 2.86
C THR A 58 -12.35 -3.72 4.03
N ALA A 59 -11.71 -4.59 4.82
CA ALA A 59 -12.31 -5.18 6.00
C ALA A 59 -12.65 -4.12 7.06
N GLN A 60 -11.76 -3.15 7.29
CA GLN A 60 -12.00 -2.03 8.21
C GLN A 60 -13.16 -1.14 7.75
N GLU A 61 -13.25 -0.82 6.46
CA GLU A 61 -14.36 -0.05 5.89
C GLU A 61 -15.70 -0.78 6.10
N ALA A 62 -15.74 -2.08 5.78
CA ALA A 62 -16.93 -2.90 5.98
C ALA A 62 -17.34 -2.97 7.47
N GLN A 63 -16.37 -3.04 8.37
CA GLN A 63 -16.62 -3.05 9.80
C GLN A 63 -17.19 -1.71 10.31
N ALA A 64 -16.60 -0.58 9.89
CA ALA A 64 -17.08 0.75 10.25
C ALA A 64 -18.54 0.98 9.78
N LEU A 65 -18.89 0.49 8.59
CA LEU A 65 -20.27 0.55 8.10
C LEU A 65 -21.22 -0.30 8.95
N ARG A 66 -20.81 -1.47 9.44
CA ARG A 66 -21.63 -2.33 10.31
C ARG A 66 -21.86 -1.70 11.70
N GLU A 67 -20.85 -1.05 12.24
CA GLU A 67 -20.94 -0.36 13.54
C GLU A 67 -21.90 0.83 13.50
N TYR A 68 -21.92 1.57 12.38
CA TYR A 68 -22.82 2.71 12.19
C TYR A 68 -24.31 2.35 12.25
N ILE A 69 -24.70 1.15 11.78
CA ILE A 69 -26.10 0.68 11.79
C ILE A 69 -26.51 -0.02 13.09
N THR A 70 -25.54 -0.36 13.95
CA THR A 70 -25.76 -1.08 15.22
C THR A 70 -25.80 -0.12 16.42
N THR A 71 -25.45 1.15 16.22
CA THR A 71 -25.54 2.22 17.23
C THR A 71 -26.84 2.99 17.06
#